data_AF-A0A9X2SQX9-F1
#
_entry.id   AF-A0A9X2SQX9-F1
#
_cell.length_a   1.000
_cell.length_b   1.000
_cell.length_c   1.000
_cell.angle_alpha   90.00
_cell.angle_beta   90.00
_cell.angle_gamma   90.00
#
_symmetry.space_group_name_H-M   'P 1'
#
loop_
_entity.id
_entity.type
_entity.pdbx_description
1 polymer ?
#
loop_
_entity_poly.entity_id
_entity_poly.type
_entity_poly.pdbx_seq_one_letter_code
_entity_poly.pdbx_strand_id
1 'polypeptide(L)' 'MRKKIMKVAFVAVFAAVAGYGVYMNQRTEAMSDLMLANVEALASGESDYNSKVWERYYRPEGDGYNCTKTGNETC' A
#
# COMPACT_ATOMS: atom_id res chain seq x y z
N MET A 1 -16.54 -1.97 52.95
CA MET A 1 -16.27 -2.63 51.65
C MET A 1 -16.94 -1.94 50.44
N ARG A 2 -18.20 -1.48 50.53
CA ARG A 2 -18.93 -0.81 49.42
C ARG A 2 -18.19 0.37 48.74
N LYS A 3 -17.59 1.30 49.50
CA LYS A 3 -16.79 2.42 48.94
C LYS A 3 -15.57 1.97 48.13
N LYS A 4 -14.95 0.84 48.46
CA LYS A 4 -13.81 0.31 47.70
C LYS A 4 -14.27 -0.32 46.37
N ILE A 5 -15.37 -1.08 46.41
CA ILE A 5 -15.98 -1.69 45.22
C ILE A 5 -16.42 -0.61 44.23
N MET A 6 -17.00 0.49 44.70
CA MET A 6 -17.44 1.60 43.84
C MET A 6 -16.27 2.30 43.13
N LYS A 7 -15.13 2.49 43.82
CA LYS A 7 -13.92 3.05 43.21
C LYS A 7 -13.33 2.12 42.15
N VAL A 8 -13.30 0.81 42.42
CA VAL A 8 -12.81 -0.19 41.46
C VAL A 8 -13.71 -0.26 40.24
N ALA A 9 -15.03 -0.26 40.43
CA ALA A 9 -15.99 -0.24 39.34
C ALA A 9 -15.83 1.00 38.44
N PHE A 10 -15.61 2.17 39.04
CA PHE A 10 -15.36 3.41 38.30
C PHE A 10 -14.11 3.28 37.42
N VAL A 11 -12.97 2.88 37.99
CA VAL A 11 -11.72 2.69 37.22
C VAL A 11 -11.87 1.64 36.13
N ALA A 12 -12.61 0.54 36.39
CA ALA A 12 -12.86 -0.50 35.41
C ALA A 12 -13.68 0.00 34.21
N VAL A 13 -14.68 0.86 34.43
CA VAL A 13 -15.45 1.47 33.33
C VAL A 13 -14.57 2.37 32.47
N PHE A 14 -13.71 3.19 33.08
CA PHE A 14 -12.77 4.03 32.32
C PHE A 14 -11.77 3.20 31.51
N ALA A 15 -11.20 2.15 32.10
CA ALA A 15 -10.30 1.24 31.41
C ALA A 15 -11.00 0.51 30.26
N ALA A 16 -12.26 0.10 30.43
CA ALA A 16 -13.04 -0.55 29.38
C ALA A 16 -13.36 0.40 28.22
N VAL A 17 -13.76 1.65 28.50
CA VAL A 17 -14.04 2.67 27.47
C VAL A 17 -12.77 3.04 26.71
N ALA A 18 -11.66 3.27 27.41
CA ALA A 18 -10.37 3.55 26.79
C ALA A 18 -9.87 2.36 25.96
N GLY A 19 -9.96 1.13 26.49
CA GLY A 19 -9.60 -0.09 25.79
C GLY A 19 -10.47 -0.34 24.55
N TYR A 20 -11.77 -0.06 24.62
CA TYR A 20 -12.67 -0.12 23.48
C TYR A 20 -12.36 0.93 22.42
N GLY A 21 -12.05 2.17 22.84
CA GLY A 21 -11.62 3.24 21.93
C GLY A 21 -10.29 2.96 21.23
N VAL A 22 -9.34 2.34 21.93
CA VAL A 22 -8.08 1.86 21.36
C VAL A 22 -8.31 0.69 20.41
N TYR A 23 -9.14 -0.28 20.77
CA TYR A 23 -9.52 -1.39 19.89
C TYR A 23 -10.19 -0.92 18.60
N MET A 24 -11.09 0.08 18.69
CA MET A 24 -11.70 0.72 17.53
C MET A 24 -10.66 1.44 16.66
N ASN A 25 -9.69 2.14 17.27
CA ASN A 25 -8.62 2.83 16.54
C ASN A 25 -7.53 1.90 15.97
N GLN A 26 -7.37 0.68 16.50
CA GLN A 26 -6.44 -0.31 15.94
C GLN A 26 -7.02 -1.10 14.77
N ARG A 27 -8.36 -1.20 14.67
CA ARG A 27 -9.03 -1.83 13.51
C ARG A 27 -8.94 -0.98 12.25
N THR A 28 -8.71 0.32 12.40
CA THR A 28 -8.09 1.15 11.39
C THR A 28 -6.59 0.88 11.40
N GLU A 29 -6.18 -0.23 10.79
CA GLU A 29 -5.01 -0.19 9.92
C GLU A 29 -5.30 0.93 8.90
N ALA A 30 -5.04 2.18 9.30
CA ALA A 30 -5.21 3.36 8.49
C ALA A 30 -4.05 3.38 7.50
N MET A 31 -4.00 2.37 6.64
CA MET A 31 -3.40 2.49 5.34
C MET A 31 -4.19 3.61 4.67
N SER A 32 -3.66 4.82 4.77
CA SER A 32 -4.21 5.98 4.07
C SER A 32 -4.28 5.64 2.58
N ASP A 33 -5.31 6.11 1.88
CA ASP A 33 -5.37 6.02 0.40
C ASP A 33 -4.06 6.52 -0.26
N LEU A 34 -3.31 7.40 0.40
CA LEU A 34 -1.96 7.84 0.00
C LEU A 34 -0.88 6.74 0.05
N MET A 35 -0.91 5.85 1.06
CA MET A 35 0.00 4.71 1.12
C MET A 35 -0.37 3.66 0.07
N LEU A 36 -1.67 3.47 -0.20
CA LEU A 36 -2.14 2.53 -1.22
C LEU A 36 -1.84 3.01 -2.64
N ALA A 37 -2.05 4.29 -2.94
CA ALA A 37 -1.74 4.89 -4.25
C ALA A 37 -0.24 4.83 -4.60
N ASN A 38 0.65 4.94 -3.61
CA ASN A 38 2.09 4.80 -3.84
C ASN A 38 2.49 3.35 -4.14
N VAL A 39 1.78 2.37 -3.55
CA VAL A 39 1.98 0.94 -3.84
C VAL A 39 1.37 0.57 -5.19
N GLU A 40 0.18 1.08 -5.52
CA GLU A 40 -0.45 0.89 -6.84
C GLU A 40 0.36 1.56 -7.95
N ALA A 41 0.95 2.74 -7.72
CA ALA A 41 1.87 3.36 -8.66
C ALA A 41 3.17 2.56 -8.85
N LEU A 42 3.65 1.87 -7.81
CA LEU A 42 4.81 0.99 -7.89
C LEU A 42 4.47 -0.35 -8.57
N ALA A 43 3.27 -0.90 -8.35
CA ALA A 43 2.80 -2.17 -8.93
C ALA A 43 2.22 -2.04 -10.35
N SER A 44 1.69 -0.87 -10.71
CA SER A 44 1.24 -0.55 -12.08
C SER A 44 2.40 -0.49 -13.09
N GLY A 45 3.65 -0.52 -12.64
CA GLY A 45 4.82 -0.67 -13.51
C GLY A 45 5.02 -2.08 -14.05
N GLU A 46 4.32 -3.09 -13.49
CA GLU A 46 4.60 -4.51 -13.76
C GLU A 46 3.41 -5.32 -14.31
N SER A 47 2.19 -4.78 -14.32
CA SER A 47 1.04 -5.45 -14.93
C SER A 47 1.02 -5.39 -16.48
N ASP A 48 1.96 -4.66 -17.07
CA ASP A 48 2.12 -4.50 -18.51
C ASP A 48 3.30 -5.30 -19.07
N TYR A 49 3.88 -6.25 -18.32
CA TYR A 49 4.98 -7.09 -18.83
C TYR A 49 4.61 -8.03 -19.98
N ASN A 50 3.32 -8.13 -20.32
CA ASN A 50 2.86 -8.87 -21.50
C ASN A 50 2.36 -7.96 -22.62
N SER A 51 2.27 -6.64 -22.40
CA SER A 51 2.24 -5.70 -23.51
C SER A 51 3.69 -5.40 -23.84
N LYS A 52 4.08 -5.80 -25.04
CA LYS A 52 5.36 -5.39 -25.57
C LYS A 52 5.21 -3.87 -25.74
N VAL A 53 5.93 -3.11 -24.91
CA VAL A 53 5.83 -1.63 -24.88
C VAL A 53 6.92 -1.00 -25.77
N TRP A 54 7.99 -1.74 -26.05
CA TRP A 54 9.23 -1.20 -26.61
C TRP A 54 9.65 -1.90 -27.90
N GLU A 55 9.60 -1.22 -29.04
CA GLU A 55 10.10 -1.80 -30.29
C GLU A 55 11.62 -1.76 -30.30
N ARG A 56 12.24 -2.90 -30.59
CA ARG A 56 13.68 -3.00 -30.84
C ARG A 56 13.94 -2.84 -32.33
N TYR A 57 14.78 -1.88 -32.69
CA TYR A 57 15.31 -1.79 -34.06
C TYR A 57 16.84 -1.73 -34.05
N TYR A 58 17.46 -2.38 -35.04
CA TYR A 58 18.91 -2.37 -35.22
C TYR A 58 19.38 -1.02 -35.74
N ARG A 59 20.46 -0.50 -35.17
CA ARG A 59 21.07 0.73 -35.67
C ARG A 59 21.69 0.49 -37.04
N PRO A 60 21.61 1.46 -37.97
CA PRO A 60 22.26 1.35 -39.27
C PRO A 60 23.79 1.27 -39.17
N GLU A 61 24.39 1.76 -38.07
CA GLU A 61 25.83 1.61 -37.82
C GLU A 61 26.26 0.19 -37.40
N GLY A 62 25.31 -0.69 -37.04
CA GLY A 62 25.57 -2.09 -36.67
C GLY A 62 26.21 -2.29 -35.28
N ASP A 63 26.31 -1.25 -34.46
CA ASP A 63 26.93 -1.27 -33.12
C ASP A 63 25.94 -1.57 -31.99
N GLY A 64 24.64 -1.71 -32.28
CA GLY A 64 23.63 -2.03 -31.29
C GLY A 64 22.19 -1.86 -31.76
N TYR A 65 21.30 -1.72 -30.78
CA TYR A 65 19.87 -1.52 -30.98
C TYR A 65 19.37 -0.31 -30.17
N ASN A 66 18.29 0.30 -30.64
CA ASN A 66 17.57 1.34 -29.91
C ASN A 66 16.16 0.82 -29.56
N CYS A 67 15.62 1.33 -28.46
CA CYS A 67 14.27 1.02 -27.99
C CYS A 67 13.37 2.25 -28.14
N THR A 68 12.17 2.10 -28.71
CA THR A 68 11.15 3.17 -28.78
C THR A 68 9.83 2.72 -28.20
N LYS A 69 9.11 3.63 -27.52
CA LYS A 69 7.88 3.33 -26.76
C LYS A 69 6.66 3.19 -27.67
N THR A 70 6.60 2.15 -28.51
CA THR A 70 5.40 1.82 -29.31
C THR A 70 5.43 0.41 -29.95
N GLY A 71 6.19 -0.55 -29.43
CA GLY A 71 6.54 -1.75 -30.22
C GLY A 71 6.05 -3.10 -29.75
N ASN A 72 5.94 -4.04 -30.68
CA ASN A 72 5.49 -5.42 -30.46
C ASN A 72 6.62 -6.43 -30.18
N GLU A 73 7.79 -5.97 -29.73
CA GLU A 73 8.92 -6.80 -29.31
C GLU A 73 9.35 -6.39 -27.90
N THR A 74 10.09 -7.24 -27.20
CA THR A 74 10.79 -6.80 -25.99
C THR A 74 12.16 -6.32 -26.42
N CYS A 75 12.36 -5.01 -26.33
CA CYS A 75 13.67 -4.49 -26.03
C CYS A 75 14.02 -4.95 -24.60
#